data_AF-A0A355VZ95-F1
#
_entry.id   AF-A0A355VZ95-F1
#
_cell.length_a   1.000
_cell.length_b   1.000
_cell.length_c   1.000
_cell.angle_alpha   90.00
_cell.angle_beta   90.00
_cell.angle_gamma   90.00
#
_symmetry.space_group_name_H-M   'P 1'
#
loop_
_entity.id
_entity.type
_entity.pdbx_description
1 polymer ?
#
loop_
_entity_poly.entity_id
_entity_poly.type
_entity_poly.pdbx_seq_one_letter_code
_entity_poly.pdbx_strand_id
1 'polypeptide(L)'
;MSLDTVVQNAKDISNKAFALAEKSTELQKIAQEAISNAAAQEAAALGTSPLIMGLTIFILAAFVGYYVVWKVTPALHSPLMAITNAVSSVIIVGALMAAGLADFNFASIMGFIAVTLASINIFGGFIVTQRMLSMFSSNKKKK
;
A
#
# COMPACT_ATOMS: atom_id res chain seq x y z
N MET A 1 56.31 -4.83 -3.14
CA MET A 1 54.91 -4.39 -3.19
C MET A 1 54.89 -3.01 -2.55
N SER A 2 54.93 -1.93 -3.37
CA SER A 2 55.13 -0.59 -2.82
C SER A 2 53.88 -0.11 -2.12
N LEU A 3 54.07 0.61 -1.00
CA LEU A 3 53.00 1.21 -0.21
C LEU A 3 52.05 2.04 -1.10
N ASP A 4 52.61 2.66 -2.15
CA ASP A 4 51.90 3.46 -3.14
C ASP A 4 50.86 2.66 -3.94
N THR A 5 51.12 1.38 -4.25
CA THR A 5 50.13 0.55 -4.97
C THR A 5 48.91 0.26 -4.11
N VAL A 6 49.11 0.05 -2.80
CA VAL A 6 48.02 -0.18 -1.84
C VAL A 6 47.22 1.10 -1.63
N VAL A 7 47.90 2.25 -1.54
CA VAL A 7 47.26 3.57 -1.41
C VAL A 7 46.45 3.93 -2.67
N GLN A 8 46.95 3.62 -3.87
CA GLN A 8 46.22 3.86 -5.11
C GLN A 8 44.99 2.95 -5.25
N ASN A 9 45.12 1.66 -4.95
CA ASN A 9 43.97 0.74 -4.95
C ASN A 9 42.90 1.16 -3.93
N ALA A 10 43.29 1.67 -2.75
CA ALA A 10 42.36 2.19 -1.76
C ALA A 10 41.60 3.44 -2.25
N LYS A 11 42.29 4.34 -2.96
CA LYS A 11 41.67 5.52 -3.59
C LYS A 11 40.70 5.12 -4.69
N ASP A 12 41.07 4.16 -5.53
CA ASP A 12 40.20 3.68 -6.62
C ASP A 12 38.93 2.98 -6.11
N ILE A 13 39.04 2.22 -5.03
CA ILE A 13 37.87 1.59 -4.37
C ILE A 13 36.95 2.66 -3.78
N SER A 14 37.52 3.67 -3.11
CA SER A 14 36.75 4.79 -2.57
C SER A 14 36.02 5.56 -3.68
N ASN A 15 36.69 5.88 -4.79
CA ASN A 15 36.11 6.57 -5.93
C ASN A 15 34.98 5.77 -6.59
N LYS A 16 35.14 4.44 -6.72
CA LYS A 16 34.07 3.56 -7.24
C LYS A 16 32.87 3.47 -6.29
N ALA A 17 33.11 3.46 -4.97
CA ALA A 17 32.04 3.46 -3.98
C ALA A 17 31.23 4.76 -4.01
N PHE A 18 31.89 5.92 -4.16
CA PHE A 18 31.21 7.20 -4.34
C PHE A 18 30.38 7.25 -5.63
N ALA A 19 30.93 6.75 -6.75
CA ALA A 19 30.21 6.69 -8.03
C ALA A 19 28.98 5.75 -7.98
N LEU A 20 29.05 4.65 -7.22
CA LEU A 20 27.91 3.73 -7.06
C LEU A 20 26.80 4.33 -6.19
N ALA A 21 27.17 5.07 -5.12
CA ALA A 21 26.22 5.78 -4.27
C ALA A 21 25.45 6.84 -5.07
N GLU A 22 26.13 7.60 -5.91
CA GLU A 22 25.52 8.59 -6.80
C GLU A 22 24.52 7.93 -7.78
N LYS A 23 24.92 6.82 -8.42
CA LYS A 23 24.06 6.07 -9.34
C LYS A 23 22.83 5.46 -8.67
N SER A 24 22.94 5.05 -7.39
CA SER A 24 21.79 4.56 -6.61
C SER A 24 20.79 5.66 -6.30
N THR A 25 21.29 6.88 -6.04
CA THR A 25 20.47 8.08 -5.79
C THR A 25 19.76 8.52 -7.07
N GLU A 26 20.43 8.43 -8.23
CA GLU A 26 19.82 8.68 -9.54
C GLU A 26 18.74 7.65 -9.90
N LEU A 27 19.00 6.35 -9.68
CA LEU A 27 18.00 5.30 -9.90
C LEU A 27 16.77 5.46 -9.01
N GLN A 28 16.96 5.88 -7.76
CA GLN A 28 15.85 6.22 -6.86
C GLN A 28 15.06 7.42 -7.38
N LYS A 29 15.72 8.48 -7.85
CA LYS A 29 15.06 9.63 -8.49
C LYS A 29 14.26 9.24 -9.73
N ILE A 30 14.85 8.44 -10.64
CA ILE A 30 14.18 7.98 -11.86
C ILE A 30 12.99 7.07 -11.51
N ALA A 31 13.10 6.20 -10.51
CA ALA A 31 11.99 5.37 -10.04
C ALA A 31 10.87 6.23 -9.43
N GLN A 32 11.21 7.25 -8.64
CA GLN A 32 10.23 8.21 -8.12
C GLN A 32 9.57 9.03 -9.23
N GLU A 33 10.34 9.49 -10.21
CA GLU A 33 9.84 10.21 -11.38
C GLU A 33 8.93 9.32 -12.22
N ALA A 34 9.28 8.06 -12.47
CA ALA A 34 8.45 7.10 -13.19
C ALA A 34 7.11 6.83 -12.47
N ILE A 35 7.12 6.73 -11.14
CA ILE A 35 5.90 6.60 -10.34
C ILE A 35 5.03 7.86 -10.45
N SER A 36 5.64 9.05 -10.40
CA SER A 36 4.91 10.32 -10.57
C SER A 36 4.38 10.51 -12.00
N ASN A 37 5.13 10.08 -13.01
CA ASN A 37 4.75 10.16 -14.41
C ASN A 37 3.65 9.16 -14.77
N ALA A 38 3.62 7.97 -14.15
CA ALA A 38 2.51 7.02 -14.32
C ALA A 38 1.19 7.60 -13.79
N ALA A 39 1.20 8.23 -12.61
CA ALA A 39 0.04 8.92 -12.07
C ALA A 39 -0.38 10.13 -12.95
N ALA A 40 0.58 10.83 -13.55
CA ALA A 40 0.32 11.91 -14.50
C ALA A 40 -0.21 11.41 -15.85
N GLN A 41 0.22 10.24 -16.32
CA GLN A 41 -0.25 9.60 -17.56
C GLN A 41 -1.71 9.15 -17.45
N GLU A 42 -2.14 8.69 -16.28
CA GLU A 42 -3.55 8.43 -15.99
C GLU A 42 -4.40 9.72 -16.02
N ALA A 43 -3.88 10.83 -15.49
CA ALA A 43 -4.55 12.13 -15.53
C ALA A 43 -4.61 12.75 -16.94
N ALA A 44 -3.59 12.50 -17.78
CA ALA A 44 -3.45 13.07 -19.11
C ALA A 44 -4.46 12.51 -20.14
N ALA A 45 -4.99 11.30 -19.93
CA ALA A 45 -5.93 10.67 -20.87
C ALA A 45 -7.24 11.48 -21.07
N LEU A 46 -7.57 12.39 -20.15
CA LEU A 46 -8.74 13.28 -20.18
C LEU A 46 -8.38 14.77 -20.10
N GLY A 47 -7.08 15.14 -20.18
CA GLY A 47 -6.63 16.54 -20.06
C GLY A 47 -7.00 17.23 -18.75
N THR A 48 -7.23 16.45 -17.69
CA THR A 48 -7.86 16.91 -16.44
C THR A 48 -6.86 16.89 -15.30
N SER A 49 -6.79 17.95 -14.47
CA SER A 49 -5.82 18.03 -13.38
C SER A 49 -5.96 16.84 -12.41
N PRO A 50 -4.87 16.32 -11.80
CA PRO A 50 -4.91 15.16 -10.90
C PRO A 50 -5.93 15.27 -9.77
N LEU A 51 -6.17 16.47 -9.23
CA LEU A 51 -7.21 16.73 -8.25
C LEU A 51 -8.61 16.43 -8.82
N ILE A 52 -8.94 16.99 -9.98
CA ILE A 52 -10.26 16.83 -10.60
C ILE A 52 -10.47 15.35 -10.95
N MET A 53 -9.45 14.65 -11.46
CA MET A 53 -9.50 13.20 -11.68
C MET A 53 -9.78 12.44 -10.37
N GLY A 54 -9.00 12.71 -9.31
CA GLY A 54 -9.19 12.08 -8.00
C GLY A 54 -10.56 12.36 -7.40
N LEU A 55 -11.07 13.58 -7.58
CA LEU A 55 -12.42 13.97 -7.15
C LEU A 55 -13.50 13.24 -7.96
N THR A 56 -13.34 13.11 -9.27
CA THR A 56 -14.24 12.34 -10.13
C THR A 56 -14.27 10.87 -9.69
N ILE A 57 -13.10 10.24 -9.51
CA ILE A 57 -13.00 8.85 -9.04
C ILE A 57 -13.65 8.71 -7.66
N PHE A 58 -13.40 9.63 -6.73
CA PHE A 58 -14.00 9.61 -5.40
C PHE A 58 -15.53 9.68 -5.45
N ILE A 59 -16.09 10.61 -6.23
CA ILE A 59 -17.54 10.77 -6.39
C ILE A 59 -18.15 9.52 -7.04
N LEU A 60 -17.56 9.02 -8.13
CA LEU A 60 -18.04 7.80 -8.79
C LEU A 60 -17.97 6.58 -7.86
N ALA A 61 -16.88 6.42 -7.10
CA ALA A 61 -16.73 5.34 -6.12
C ALA A 61 -17.77 5.44 -5.00
N ALA A 62 -18.11 6.64 -4.53
CA ALA A 62 -19.17 6.84 -3.54
C ALA A 62 -20.55 6.44 -4.09
N PHE A 63 -20.86 6.79 -5.35
CA PHE A 63 -22.08 6.33 -6.01
C PHE A 63 -22.13 4.79 -6.10
N VAL A 64 -21.05 4.16 -6.55
CA VAL A 64 -20.97 2.68 -6.62
C VAL A 64 -21.16 2.06 -5.24
N GLY A 65 -20.47 2.59 -4.21
CA GLY A 65 -20.58 2.11 -2.83
C GLY A 65 -22.01 2.20 -2.28
N TYR A 66 -22.71 3.30 -2.56
CA TYR A 66 -24.12 3.47 -2.19
C TYR A 66 -25.01 2.38 -2.81
N TYR A 67 -24.92 2.16 -4.12
CA TYR A 67 -25.73 1.14 -4.79
C TYR A 67 -25.42 -0.28 -4.34
N VAL A 68 -24.15 -0.58 -4.04
CA VAL A 68 -23.72 -1.90 -3.54
C VAL A 68 -24.29 -2.19 -2.15
N VAL A 69 -24.25 -1.23 -1.23
CA VAL A 69 -24.74 -1.42 0.15
C VAL A 69 -26.26 -1.40 0.23
N TRP A 70 -26.94 -0.61 -0.61
CA TRP A 70 -28.39 -0.42 -0.49
C TRP A 70 -29.23 -1.61 -1.01
N LYS A 71 -28.63 -2.55 -1.74
CA LYS A 71 -29.30 -3.73 -2.32
C LYS A 71 -29.11 -5.02 -1.52
N VAL A 72 -28.64 -4.94 -0.27
CA VAL A 72 -28.44 -6.11 0.59
C VAL A 72 -29.74 -6.57 1.26
N THR A 73 -29.89 -7.88 1.47
CA THR A 73 -31.02 -8.43 2.23
C THR A 73 -30.91 -8.07 3.72
N PRO A 74 -32.02 -7.80 4.45
CA PRO A 74 -31.97 -7.37 5.86
C PRO A 74 -31.21 -8.30 6.81
N ALA A 75 -31.22 -9.62 6.53
CA ALA A 75 -30.47 -10.60 7.32
C ALA A 75 -28.93 -10.43 7.25
N LEU A 76 -28.43 -9.68 6.25
CA LEU A 76 -27.01 -9.50 6.00
C LEU A 76 -26.46 -8.17 6.53
N HIS A 77 -27.25 -7.29 7.17
CA HIS A 77 -26.70 -6.02 7.70
C HIS A 77 -25.58 -6.23 8.72
N SER A 78 -25.71 -7.22 9.61
CA SER A 78 -24.67 -7.53 10.61
C SER A 78 -23.40 -8.15 9.96
N PRO A 79 -23.51 -9.16 9.07
CA PRO A 79 -22.37 -9.62 8.28
C PRO A 79 -21.73 -8.55 7.41
N LEU A 80 -22.53 -7.66 6.80
CA LEU A 80 -22.04 -6.58 5.95
C LEU A 80 -21.21 -5.58 6.78
N MET A 81 -21.66 -5.26 8.00
CA MET A 81 -20.91 -4.42 8.92
C MET A 81 -19.54 -5.02 9.28
N ALA A 82 -19.46 -6.35 9.43
CA ALA A 82 -18.19 -7.03 9.66
C ALA A 82 -17.25 -6.95 8.43
N ILE A 83 -17.80 -7.09 7.22
CA ILE A 83 -17.03 -6.98 5.98
C ILE A 83 -16.53 -5.56 5.74
N THR A 84 -17.33 -4.53 6.00
CA THR A 84 -16.89 -3.14 5.81
C THR A 84 -15.78 -2.77 6.79
N ASN A 85 -15.78 -3.36 8.00
CA ASN A 85 -14.64 -3.25 8.91
C ASN A 85 -13.37 -3.89 8.32
N ALA A 86 -13.47 -5.09 7.76
CA ALA A 86 -12.32 -5.75 7.11
C ALA A 86 -11.79 -4.94 5.91
N VAL A 87 -12.67 -4.43 5.05
CA VAL A 87 -12.33 -3.64 3.85
C VAL A 87 -11.68 -2.30 4.21
N SER A 88 -12.06 -1.69 5.35
CA SER A 88 -11.43 -0.44 5.82
C SER A 88 -9.91 -0.58 6.04
N SER A 89 -9.40 -1.81 6.14
CA SER A 89 -7.97 -2.11 6.29
C SER A 89 -7.12 -1.82 5.05
N VAL A 90 -7.68 -1.24 3.98
CA VAL A 90 -6.93 -0.69 2.83
C VAL A 90 -5.82 0.28 3.25
N ILE A 91 -5.93 0.85 4.46
CA ILE A 91 -4.91 1.66 5.13
C ILE A 91 -3.53 0.96 5.19
N ILE A 92 -3.47 -0.38 5.13
CA ILE A 92 -2.21 -1.13 5.09
C ILE A 92 -1.28 -0.68 3.95
N VAL A 93 -1.83 -0.24 2.81
CA VAL A 93 -1.04 0.26 1.68
C VAL A 93 -0.23 1.49 2.09
N GLY A 94 -0.86 2.45 2.78
CA GLY A 94 -0.17 3.63 3.30
C GLY A 94 0.82 3.30 4.43
N ALA A 95 0.48 2.32 5.28
CA ALA A 95 1.36 1.87 6.35
C ALA A 95 2.65 1.23 5.82
N LEU A 96 2.56 0.42 4.75
CA LEU A 96 3.73 -0.18 4.08
C LEU A 96 4.61 0.89 3.42
N MET A 97 4.01 1.92 2.82
CA MET A 97 4.77 3.05 2.27
C MET A 97 5.54 3.80 3.36
N ALA A 98 4.94 4.00 4.54
CA ALA A 98 5.61 4.66 5.66
C ALA A 98 6.69 3.78 6.32
N ALA A 99 6.47 2.47 6.40
CA ALA A 99 7.42 1.51 6.96
C ALA A 99 8.65 1.28 6.06
N GLY A 100 8.49 1.40 4.74
CA GLY A 100 9.54 1.14 3.74
C GLY A 100 10.55 2.27 3.51
N LEU A 101 10.55 3.33 4.34
CA LEU A 101 11.55 4.39 4.25
C LEU A 101 12.94 3.84 4.64
N ALA A 102 13.96 4.15 3.84
CA ALA A 102 15.31 3.56 3.97
C ALA A 102 16.02 3.91 5.29
N ASP A 103 15.63 5.01 5.92
CA ASP A 103 16.18 5.46 7.19
C ASP A 103 15.32 5.02 8.38
N PHE A 104 15.98 4.61 9.47
CA PHE A 104 15.34 4.28 10.74
C PHE A 104 14.88 5.57 11.45
N ASN A 105 13.73 6.10 11.03
CA ASN A 105 13.16 7.34 11.52
C ASN A 105 11.85 7.07 12.29
N PHE A 106 11.32 8.09 12.97
CA PHE A 106 10.04 8.02 13.67
C PHE A 106 8.90 7.52 12.75
N ALA A 107 8.94 7.89 11.47
CA ALA A 107 8.00 7.44 10.46
C ALA A 107 8.02 5.92 10.21
N SER A 108 9.19 5.28 10.21
CA SER A 108 9.28 3.82 9.99
C SER A 108 8.80 3.03 11.20
N ILE A 109 9.05 3.52 12.42
CA ILE A 109 8.50 2.96 13.66
C ILE A 109 6.97 3.07 13.68
N MET A 110 6.43 4.24 13.35
CA MET A 110 4.98 4.43 13.24
C MET A 110 4.38 3.58 12.12
N GLY A 111 5.07 3.45 10.98
CA GLY A 111 4.69 2.56 9.88
C GLY A 111 4.62 1.10 10.31
N PHE A 112 5.60 0.62 11.08
CA PHE A 112 5.62 -0.74 11.62
C PHE A 112 4.42 -1.01 12.56
N ILE A 113 4.12 -0.06 13.46
CA ILE A 113 2.95 -0.14 14.34
C ILE A 113 1.67 -0.13 13.50
N ALA A 114 1.57 0.76 12.51
CA ALA A 114 0.43 0.85 11.62
C ALA A 114 0.19 -0.43 10.82
N VAL A 115 1.24 -1.08 10.30
CA VAL A 115 1.15 -2.38 9.61
C VAL A 115 0.65 -3.46 10.57
N THR A 116 1.14 -3.46 11.82
CA THR A 116 0.70 -4.42 12.85
C THR A 116 -0.79 -4.26 13.16
N LEU A 117 -1.25 -3.02 13.40
CA LEU A 117 -2.65 -2.72 13.69
C LEU A 117 -3.57 -3.00 12.48
N ALA A 118 -3.13 -2.64 11.27
CA ALA A 118 -3.86 -2.94 10.05
C ALA A 118 -4.01 -4.46 9.85
N SER A 119 -2.95 -5.23 10.11
CA SER A 119 -2.98 -6.69 10.02
C SER A 119 -4.01 -7.30 10.97
N ILE A 120 -4.09 -6.81 12.21
CA ILE A 120 -5.11 -7.28 13.17
C ILE A 120 -6.53 -7.01 12.63
N ASN A 121 -6.78 -5.85 12.02
CA ASN A 121 -8.08 -5.52 11.45
C ASN A 121 -8.42 -6.41 10.24
N ILE A 122 -7.45 -6.68 9.36
CA ILE A 122 -7.60 -7.63 8.24
C ILE A 122 -8.01 -9.00 8.77
N PHE A 123 -7.15 -9.63 9.57
CA PHE A 123 -7.39 -11.01 10.01
C PHE A 123 -8.61 -11.13 10.93
N GLY A 124 -8.79 -10.20 11.86
CA GLY A 124 -9.94 -10.17 12.75
C GLY A 124 -11.25 -9.97 11.99
N GLY A 125 -11.29 -9.01 11.05
CA GLY A 125 -12.45 -8.74 10.23
C GLY A 125 -12.87 -9.94 9.37
N PHE A 126 -11.92 -10.60 8.71
CA PHE A 126 -12.22 -11.76 7.86
C PHE A 126 -12.64 -13.01 8.65
N ILE A 127 -11.99 -13.32 9.78
CA ILE A 127 -12.37 -14.48 10.62
C ILE A 127 -13.78 -14.31 11.19
N VAL A 128 -14.09 -13.12 11.71
CA VAL A 128 -15.43 -12.84 12.28
C VAL A 128 -16.50 -12.89 11.19
N THR A 129 -16.24 -12.28 10.03
CA THR A 129 -17.17 -12.33 8.90
C THR A 129 -17.41 -13.76 8.44
N GLN A 130 -16.36 -14.58 8.32
CA GLN A 130 -16.50 -15.99 7.95
C GLN A 130 -17.36 -16.75 8.95
N ARG A 131 -17.18 -16.52 10.26
CA ARG A 131 -18.01 -17.14 11.30
C ARG A 131 -19.47 -16.70 11.17
N MET A 132 -19.75 -15.43 10.92
CA MET A 132 -21.10 -14.91 10.74
C MET A 132 -21.77 -15.46 9.47
N LEU A 133 -21.05 -15.53 8.34
CA LEU A 133 -21.57 -16.07 7.08
C LEU A 133 -21.74 -17.60 7.14
N SER A 134 -20.91 -18.31 7.90
CA SER A 134 -21.03 -19.76 8.08
C SER A 134 -22.35 -20.18 8.75
N MET A 135 -22.99 -19.28 9.50
CA MET A 135 -24.30 -19.49 10.11
C MET A 135 -25.45 -19.43 9.10
N PHE A 136 -25.24 -18.78 7.95
CA PHE A 136 -26.20 -18.73 6.84
C PHE A 136 -25.98 -19.84 5.82
N SER A 137 -24.74 -20.35 5.68
CA SER A 137 -24.50 -21.60 4.96
C SER A 137 -25.01 -22.76 5.81
N SER A 138 -26.21 -23.26 5.50
CA SER A 138 -26.72 -24.48 6.13
C SER A 138 -25.64 -25.55 6.14
N ASN A 139 -25.24 -25.99 7.34
CA ASN A 139 -24.42 -27.18 7.54
C ASN A 139 -25.18 -28.39 6.97
N LYS A 140 -25.11 -28.62 5.65
CA LYS A 140 -25.25 -29.96 5.09
C LYS A 140 -23.98 -30.72 5.42
N LYS A 141 -23.88 -31.17 6.68
CA LYS A 141 -23.26 -32.46 6.94
C LYS A 141 -24.14 -33.50 6.25
N LYS A 142 -23.90 -33.76 4.96
CA LYS A 142 -24.13 -35.10 4.43
C LYS A 142 -22.98 -35.94 4.97
N LYS A 143 -23.38 -37.02 5.65
CA LYS A 143 -22.60 -38.08 6.30
C LYS A 143 -21.16 -38.23 5.81
#